data_AF-A0A2D8PIK7-F1
#
_entry.id   AF-A0A2D8PIK7-F1
#
_cell.length_a   1.000
_cell.length_b   1.000
_cell.length_c   1.000
_cell.angle_alpha   90.00
_cell.angle_beta   90.00
_cell.angle_gamma   90.00
#
_symmetry.space_group_name_H-M   'P 1'
#
loop_
_entity.id
_entity.type
_entity.pdbx_description
1 polymer ?
#
loop_
_entity_poly.entity_id
_entity_poly.type
_entity_poly.pdbx_seq_one_letter_code
_entity_poly.pdbx_strand_id
1 'polypeptide(L)'
;MTTANTLPESCYASLVHCLYTVSEQCPDTPPAADALHRLRNLVLVLLSQLTAAPSVTTSGMTLTEALTLVTTSRELLTVLTGQGTEGPVNSEMNQALSETLDALTAGMGAALRQAQADKVRGLYVIIDPQVTGGRDPMEIASAAVNGGAKMLQLRDKLRDKGEILTLATPLQQLCQEHDVMLIMNDHVDLGATVGSAGVHVGQTDMPVDQVRKVLAPHQVLGRSNREFDQLIESQEMGADHVAFGAIYRTTTKGVGRPPQGIEPLRKARKLAKVPLVAIGGINIDNVTPVVEAGADAICVTAAVASAENPEAAAAAMVEAIRSAGGKV
;
A
#
# COMPACT_ATOMS: atom_id res chain seq x y z
N MET A 1 0.91 -49.14 -20.12
CA MET A 1 0.09 -48.52 -19.07
C MET A 1 0.72 -47.18 -18.74
N THR A 2 0.41 -46.17 -19.53
CA THR A 2 1.00 -44.83 -19.44
C THR A 2 0.16 -44.00 -18.49
N THR A 3 0.85 -43.42 -17.52
CA THR A 3 0.40 -42.60 -16.41
C THR A 3 -0.46 -41.43 -16.86
N ALA A 4 -1.76 -41.55 -16.71
CA ALA A 4 -2.63 -40.40 -16.53
C ALA A 4 -2.39 -39.88 -15.11
N ASN A 5 -1.31 -39.15 -14.91
CA ASN A 5 -1.15 -38.30 -13.73
C ASN A 5 -2.17 -37.18 -13.94
N THR A 6 -3.37 -37.39 -13.42
CA THR A 6 -4.50 -36.50 -13.66
C THR A 6 -4.16 -35.16 -13.02
N LEU A 7 -4.32 -34.05 -13.75
CA LEU A 7 -4.06 -32.69 -13.23
C LEU A 7 -4.52 -32.45 -11.77
N PRO A 8 -5.67 -32.98 -11.30
CA PRO A 8 -6.09 -32.87 -9.90
C PRO A 8 -5.08 -33.39 -8.86
N GLU A 9 -4.42 -34.52 -9.10
CA GLU A 9 -3.43 -35.07 -8.15
C GLU A 9 -2.22 -34.14 -8.00
N SER A 10 -1.76 -33.54 -9.10
CA SER A 10 -0.66 -32.57 -9.08
C SER A 10 -1.05 -31.26 -8.37
N CYS A 11 -2.30 -30.82 -8.52
CA CYS A 11 -2.83 -29.65 -7.81
C CYS A 11 -2.96 -29.90 -6.31
N TYR A 12 -3.43 -31.09 -5.89
CA TYR A 12 -3.50 -31.47 -4.48
C TYR A 12 -2.12 -31.51 -3.82
N ALA A 13 -1.13 -32.14 -4.48
CA ALA A 13 0.23 -32.19 -3.98
C ALA A 13 0.83 -30.78 -3.81
N SER A 14 0.57 -29.90 -4.79
CA SER A 14 1.03 -28.50 -4.75
C SER A 14 0.35 -27.71 -3.63
N LEU A 15 -0.96 -27.86 -3.44
CA LEU A 15 -1.71 -27.22 -2.37
C LEU A 15 -1.14 -27.63 -1.01
N VAL A 16 -1.01 -28.93 -0.76
CA VAL A 16 -0.51 -29.46 0.51
C VAL A 16 0.91 -28.96 0.77
N HIS A 17 1.77 -28.97 -0.25
CA HIS A 17 3.13 -28.44 -0.12
C HIS A 17 3.15 -26.96 0.26
N CYS A 18 2.31 -26.12 -0.36
CA CYS A 18 2.22 -24.71 -0.02
C CYS A 18 1.73 -24.51 1.42
N LEU A 19 0.63 -25.17 1.80
CA LEU A 19 0.04 -25.07 3.14
C LEU A 19 1.02 -25.55 4.22
N TYR A 20 1.70 -26.67 3.98
CA TYR A 20 2.69 -27.22 4.90
C TYR A 20 3.88 -26.27 5.07
N THR A 21 4.44 -25.76 3.97
CA THR A 21 5.55 -24.80 4.00
C THR A 21 5.16 -23.53 4.77
N VAL A 22 3.97 -22.97 4.54
CA VAL A 22 3.47 -21.81 5.30
C VAL A 22 3.31 -22.16 6.79
N SER A 23 2.75 -23.33 7.12
CA SER A 23 2.50 -23.71 8.51
C SER A 23 3.78 -23.84 9.36
N GLU A 24 4.87 -24.28 8.73
CA GLU A 24 6.17 -24.52 9.37
C GLU A 24 7.09 -23.31 9.36
N GLN A 25 7.07 -22.50 8.29
CA GLN A 25 8.08 -21.47 8.05
C GLN A 25 7.57 -20.04 8.12
N CYS A 26 6.25 -19.82 8.13
CA CYS A 26 5.70 -18.48 8.20
C CYS A 26 6.14 -17.79 9.50
N PRO A 27 6.64 -16.54 9.44
CA PRO A 27 6.93 -15.78 10.65
C PRO A 27 5.64 -15.54 11.45
N ASP A 28 5.73 -15.70 12.77
CA ASP A 28 4.63 -15.36 13.65
C ASP A 28 4.44 -13.84 13.64
N THR A 29 3.27 -13.39 13.17
CA THR A 29 2.86 -11.98 13.24
C THR A 29 1.59 -11.89 14.08
N PRO A 30 1.46 -10.92 15.01
CA PRO A 30 0.27 -10.82 15.86
C PRO A 30 -1.05 -10.81 15.08
N PRO A 31 -1.18 -10.13 13.92
CA PRO A 31 -2.42 -10.14 13.15
C PRO A 31 -2.77 -11.49 12.50
N ALA A 32 -1.81 -12.40 12.30
CA ALA A 32 -2.03 -13.68 11.61
C ALA A 32 -1.94 -14.91 12.54
N ALA A 33 -1.58 -14.74 13.81
CA ALA A 33 -1.26 -15.82 14.74
C ALA A 33 -2.37 -16.88 14.87
N ASP A 34 -3.62 -16.45 15.09
CA ASP A 34 -4.76 -17.37 15.25
C ASP A 34 -5.05 -18.15 13.96
N ALA A 35 -4.92 -17.50 12.81
CA ALA A 35 -5.11 -18.15 11.52
C ALA A 35 -3.98 -19.14 11.22
N LEU A 36 -2.74 -18.83 11.61
CA LEU A 36 -1.60 -19.73 11.46
C LEU A 36 -1.73 -20.96 12.36
N HIS A 37 -2.22 -20.79 13.59
CA HIS A 37 -2.53 -21.91 14.48
C HIS A 37 -3.62 -22.82 13.89
N ARG A 38 -4.70 -22.25 13.34
CA ARG A 38 -5.74 -23.02 12.63
C ARG A 38 -5.18 -23.77 11.43
N LEU A 39 -4.33 -23.14 10.63
CA LEU A 39 -3.68 -23.77 9.48
C LEU A 39 -2.86 -24.99 9.89
N ARG A 40 -2.05 -24.89 10.95
CA ARG A 40 -1.25 -26.00 11.48
C ARG A 40 -2.11 -27.22 11.80
N ASN A 41 -3.28 -27.01 12.42
CA ASN A 41 -4.22 -28.11 12.72
C ASN A 41 -4.84 -28.71 11.45
N LEU A 42 -5.27 -27.88 10.49
CA LEU A 42 -5.86 -28.35 9.23
C LEU A 42 -4.87 -29.14 8.37
N VAL A 43 -3.61 -28.69 8.32
CA VAL A 43 -2.53 -29.36 7.59
C VAL A 43 -2.28 -30.77 8.15
N LEU A 44 -2.29 -30.95 9.47
CA LEU A 44 -2.15 -32.28 10.07
C LEU A 44 -3.27 -33.24 9.64
N VAL A 45 -4.51 -32.75 9.55
CA VAL A 45 -5.65 -33.55 9.05
C VAL A 45 -5.44 -33.92 7.59
N LEU A 46 -5.02 -32.98 6.74
CA LEU A 46 -4.74 -33.24 5.32
C LEU A 46 -3.61 -34.26 5.13
N LEU A 47 -2.51 -34.11 5.87
CA LEU A 47 -1.38 -35.02 5.80
C LEU A 47 -1.74 -36.45 6.22
N SER A 48 -2.68 -36.62 7.14
CA SER A 48 -3.15 -37.96 7.56
C SER A 48 -3.84 -38.75 6.45
N GLN A 49 -4.25 -38.07 5.37
CA GLN A 49 -4.92 -38.67 4.21
C GLN A 49 -3.97 -38.92 3.03
N LEU A 50 -2.69 -38.58 3.18
CA LEU A 50 -1.67 -38.72 2.13
C LEU A 50 -0.71 -39.87 2.42
N THR A 51 -0.11 -40.39 1.35
CA THR A 51 0.86 -41.50 1.43
C THR A 51 2.24 -41.05 1.90
N ALA A 52 2.61 -39.78 1.67
CA ALA A 52 3.87 -39.19 2.12
C ALA A 52 3.73 -37.69 2.39
N ALA A 53 4.37 -37.21 3.45
CA ALA A 53 4.42 -35.77 3.76
C ALA A 53 5.44 -35.04 2.88
N PRO A 54 5.19 -33.75 2.52
CA PRO A 54 6.16 -32.95 1.81
C PRO A 54 7.41 -32.72 2.67
N SER A 55 8.59 -32.73 2.04
CA SER A 55 9.79 -32.21 2.69
C SER A 55 9.89 -30.70 2.45
N VAL A 56 10.38 -29.98 3.46
CA VAL A 56 10.67 -28.55 3.34
C VAL A 56 12.10 -28.33 3.84
N THR A 57 12.90 -27.63 3.06
CA THR A 57 14.27 -27.23 3.44
C THR A 57 14.23 -26.06 4.40
N THR A 58 15.06 -26.10 5.45
CA THR A 58 15.14 -25.06 6.49
C THR A 58 15.79 -23.78 5.97
N SER A 59 14.96 -22.87 5.49
CA SER A 59 15.30 -21.45 5.32
C SER A 59 14.13 -20.63 5.82
N GLY A 60 14.38 -19.61 6.64
CA GLY A 60 13.33 -18.72 7.13
C GLY A 60 12.62 -18.05 5.96
N MET A 61 11.29 -18.02 5.99
CA MET A 61 10.44 -17.42 4.96
C MET A 61 10.12 -15.97 5.31
N THR A 62 10.16 -15.07 4.30
CA THR A 62 9.68 -13.70 4.46
C THR A 62 8.16 -13.63 4.47
N LEU A 63 7.60 -12.57 5.05
CA LEU A 63 6.15 -12.37 5.07
C LEU A 63 5.55 -12.22 3.65
N THR A 64 6.31 -11.68 2.71
CA THR A 64 5.92 -11.57 1.30
C THR A 64 5.85 -12.94 0.63
N GLU A 65 6.85 -13.81 0.84
CA GLU A 65 6.84 -15.19 0.34
C GLU A 65 5.68 -15.99 0.94
N ALA A 66 5.43 -15.83 2.24
CA ALA A 66 4.30 -16.46 2.93
C ALA A 66 2.96 -16.04 2.31
N LEU A 67 2.77 -14.73 2.09
CA LEU A 67 1.55 -14.20 1.46
C LEU A 67 1.34 -14.74 0.04
N THR A 68 2.43 -14.86 -0.74
CA THR A 68 2.40 -15.45 -2.08
C THR A 68 1.91 -16.90 -2.00
N LEU A 69 2.49 -17.73 -1.13
CA LEU A 69 2.07 -19.13 -0.98
C LEU A 69 0.63 -19.27 -0.48
N VAL A 70 0.17 -18.41 0.42
CA VAL A 70 -1.22 -18.38 0.88
C VAL A 70 -2.17 -18.04 -0.29
N THR A 71 -1.81 -17.05 -1.10
CA THR A 71 -2.62 -16.65 -2.27
C THR A 71 -2.66 -17.76 -3.32
N THR A 72 -1.51 -18.37 -3.63
CA THR A 72 -1.43 -19.53 -4.52
C THR A 72 -2.24 -20.71 -3.98
N SER A 73 -2.21 -20.97 -2.66
CA SER A 73 -3.02 -22.01 -2.03
C SER A 73 -4.52 -21.75 -2.21
N ARG A 74 -4.95 -20.48 -2.13
CA ARG A 74 -6.35 -20.08 -2.33
C ARG A 74 -6.81 -20.32 -3.77
N GLU A 75 -5.96 -20.00 -4.74
CA GLU A 75 -6.22 -20.26 -6.17
C GLU A 75 -6.32 -21.76 -6.44
N LEU A 76 -5.36 -22.55 -5.96
CA LEU A 76 -5.36 -24.01 -6.08
C LEU A 76 -6.62 -24.63 -5.47
N LEU A 77 -7.01 -24.18 -4.27
CA LEU A 77 -8.25 -24.64 -3.60
C LEU A 77 -9.50 -24.34 -4.44
N THR A 78 -9.54 -23.19 -5.09
CA THR A 78 -10.65 -22.79 -5.98
C THR A 78 -10.71 -23.68 -7.23
N VAL A 79 -9.57 -23.99 -7.84
CA VAL A 79 -9.49 -24.90 -9.00
C VAL A 79 -9.96 -26.31 -8.62
N LEU A 80 -9.49 -26.82 -7.49
CA LEU A 80 -9.85 -28.17 -7.02
C LEU A 80 -11.35 -28.31 -6.73
N THR A 81 -11.95 -27.30 -6.11
CA THR A 81 -13.38 -27.34 -5.72
C THR A 81 -14.32 -27.09 -6.90
N GLY A 82 -13.91 -26.32 -7.91
CA GLY A 82 -14.66 -26.09 -9.14
C GLY A 82 -14.74 -27.30 -10.08
N GLN A 83 -13.84 -28.28 -9.93
CA GLN A 83 -13.79 -29.51 -10.75
C GLN A 83 -14.56 -30.69 -10.12
N GLY A 84 -15.14 -30.53 -8.93
CA GLY A 84 -15.81 -31.58 -8.15
C GLY A 84 -14.96 -32.09 -6.97
N THR A 85 -15.60 -32.58 -5.91
CA THR A 85 -14.96 -32.93 -4.62
C THR A 85 -14.38 -34.34 -4.56
N GLU A 86 -13.98 -34.95 -5.67
CA GLU A 86 -13.29 -36.25 -5.62
C GLU A 86 -11.85 -36.00 -5.10
N GLY A 87 -11.63 -36.16 -3.80
CA GLY A 87 -10.33 -35.96 -3.15
C GLY A 87 -10.40 -35.75 -1.63
N PRO A 88 -9.26 -35.48 -0.97
CA PRO A 88 -9.16 -35.34 0.49
C PRO A 88 -9.82 -34.05 1.04
N VAL A 89 -10.16 -33.09 0.17
CA VAL A 89 -10.81 -31.83 0.56
C VAL A 89 -12.31 -31.93 0.31
N ASN A 90 -13.04 -32.29 1.36
CA ASN A 90 -14.51 -32.24 1.37
C ASN A 90 -15.02 -30.79 1.56
N SER A 91 -16.34 -30.61 1.55
CA SER A 91 -16.97 -29.27 1.69
C SER A 91 -16.61 -28.57 3.00
N GLU A 92 -16.56 -29.30 4.11
CA GLU A 92 -16.22 -28.76 5.44
C GLU A 92 -14.75 -28.31 5.50
N MET A 93 -13.84 -29.15 5.02
CA MET A 93 -12.41 -28.84 4.91
C MET A 93 -12.17 -27.65 3.98
N ASN A 94 -12.87 -27.60 2.85
CA ASN A 94 -12.79 -26.46 1.93
C ASN A 94 -13.20 -25.15 2.58
N GLN A 95 -14.32 -25.15 3.33
CA GLN A 95 -14.78 -23.96 4.06
C GLN A 95 -13.74 -23.53 5.09
N ALA A 96 -13.25 -24.47 5.90
CA ALA A 96 -12.26 -24.18 6.95
C ALA A 96 -10.92 -23.67 6.37
N LEU A 97 -10.44 -24.27 5.29
CA LEU A 97 -9.24 -23.81 4.58
C LEU A 97 -9.45 -22.43 3.96
N SER A 98 -10.59 -22.19 3.31
CA SER A 98 -10.91 -20.89 2.70
C SER A 98 -10.90 -19.78 3.74
N GLU A 99 -11.64 -19.95 4.85
CA GLU A 99 -11.67 -18.97 5.95
C GLU A 99 -10.29 -18.74 6.57
N THR A 100 -9.49 -19.81 6.72
CA THR A 100 -8.14 -19.72 7.28
C THR A 100 -7.21 -18.97 6.34
N LEU A 101 -7.24 -19.27 5.03
CA LEU A 101 -6.43 -18.59 4.02
C LEU A 101 -6.82 -17.12 3.86
N ASP A 102 -8.11 -16.81 3.89
CA ASP A 102 -8.61 -15.43 3.84
C ASP A 102 -8.13 -14.63 5.08
N ALA A 103 -8.19 -15.25 6.28
CA ALA A 103 -7.70 -14.65 7.51
C ALA A 103 -6.17 -14.47 7.53
N LEU A 104 -5.40 -15.43 7.01
CA LEU A 104 -3.96 -15.31 6.83
C LEU A 104 -3.60 -14.19 5.86
N THR A 105 -4.28 -14.12 4.72
CA THR A 105 -4.11 -13.05 3.72
C THR A 105 -4.34 -11.68 4.35
N ALA A 106 -5.42 -11.53 5.12
CA ALA A 106 -5.76 -10.29 5.82
C ALA A 106 -4.70 -9.92 6.88
N GLY A 107 -4.30 -10.87 7.72
CA GLY A 107 -3.33 -10.65 8.80
C GLY A 107 -1.92 -10.32 8.29
N MET A 108 -1.41 -11.12 7.35
CA MET A 108 -0.11 -10.87 6.72
C MET A 108 -0.10 -9.56 5.92
N GLY A 109 -1.17 -9.31 5.17
CA GLY A 109 -1.37 -8.05 4.46
C GLY A 109 -1.34 -6.85 5.40
N ALA A 110 -2.04 -6.92 6.54
CA ALA A 110 -2.03 -5.86 7.55
C ALA A 110 -0.63 -5.59 8.11
N ALA A 111 0.15 -6.63 8.41
CA ALA A 111 1.52 -6.48 8.89
C ALA A 111 2.46 -5.87 7.82
N LEU A 112 2.35 -6.28 6.55
CA LEU A 112 3.11 -5.66 5.45
C LEU A 112 2.72 -4.20 5.25
N ARG A 113 1.42 -3.88 5.30
CA ARG A 113 0.95 -2.50 5.18
C ARG A 113 1.42 -1.63 6.31
N GLN A 114 1.45 -2.14 7.55
CA GLN A 114 1.98 -1.37 8.67
C GLN A 114 3.45 -0.99 8.42
N ALA A 115 4.28 -1.94 7.96
CA ALA A 115 5.67 -1.67 7.61
C ALA A 115 5.82 -0.65 6.47
N GLN A 116 4.91 -0.68 5.48
CA GLN A 116 4.87 0.32 4.40
C GLN A 116 4.36 1.68 4.88
N ALA A 117 3.36 1.71 5.76
CA ALA A 117 2.83 2.93 6.37
C ALA A 117 3.92 3.65 7.18
N ASP A 118 4.79 2.92 7.88
CA ASP A 118 5.91 3.50 8.63
C ASP A 118 6.94 4.22 7.73
N LYS A 119 6.92 3.97 6.42
CA LYS A 119 7.69 4.70 5.41
C LYS A 119 7.03 6.00 4.95
N VAL A 120 5.77 6.27 5.31
CA VAL A 120 5.07 7.53 5.02
C VAL A 120 5.62 8.65 5.89
N ARG A 121 6.73 9.24 5.42
CA ARG A 121 7.45 10.30 6.12
C ARG A 121 8.26 11.16 5.15
N GLY A 122 8.72 12.32 5.63
CA GLY A 122 9.63 13.19 4.89
C GLY A 122 8.93 13.96 3.78
N LEU A 123 9.64 14.21 2.68
CA LEU A 123 9.09 14.95 1.55
C LEU A 123 8.25 14.05 0.65
N TYR A 124 6.99 14.45 0.45
CA TYR A 124 6.01 13.82 -0.42
C TYR A 124 5.63 14.78 -1.56
N VAL A 125 5.97 14.44 -2.80
CA VAL A 125 5.74 15.32 -3.95
C VAL A 125 4.61 14.78 -4.82
N ILE A 126 3.60 15.62 -5.08
CA ILE A 126 2.58 15.33 -6.09
C ILE A 126 3.13 15.76 -7.46
N ILE A 127 3.17 14.81 -8.39
CA ILE A 127 3.44 15.03 -9.80
C ILE A 127 2.09 15.21 -10.50
N ASP A 128 1.82 16.46 -10.88
CA ASP A 128 0.57 16.87 -11.50
C ASP A 128 0.85 17.61 -12.81
N PRO A 129 0.47 17.07 -13.98
CA PRO A 129 0.70 17.71 -15.28
C PRO A 129 0.12 19.13 -15.40
N GLN A 130 -0.90 19.48 -14.61
CA GLN A 130 -1.45 20.84 -14.58
C GLN A 130 -0.50 21.85 -13.91
N VAL A 131 0.50 21.37 -13.17
CA VAL A 131 1.36 22.17 -12.30
C VAL A 131 2.82 22.16 -12.76
N THR A 132 3.21 21.22 -13.63
CA THR A 132 4.57 21.16 -14.19
C THR A 132 4.89 22.32 -15.13
N GLY A 133 3.88 23.09 -15.57
CA GLY A 133 4.04 24.21 -16.49
C GLY A 133 4.42 23.75 -17.91
N GLY A 134 3.98 22.56 -18.31
CA GLY A 134 4.31 21.96 -19.62
C GLY A 134 5.61 21.17 -19.65
N ARG A 135 6.37 21.13 -18.55
CA ARG A 135 7.54 20.25 -18.40
C ARG A 135 7.12 18.78 -18.27
N ASP A 136 7.98 17.88 -18.70
CA ASP A 136 7.74 16.45 -18.64
C ASP A 136 7.59 15.99 -17.17
N PRO A 137 6.45 15.38 -16.78
CA PRO A 137 6.28 14.79 -15.47
C PRO A 137 7.39 13.83 -15.03
N MET A 138 8.02 13.10 -15.96
CA MET A 138 9.15 12.21 -15.64
C MET A 138 10.40 12.99 -15.20
N GLU A 139 10.70 14.11 -15.86
CA GLU A 139 11.84 14.97 -15.47
C GLU A 139 11.61 15.55 -14.07
N ILE A 140 10.39 16.00 -13.77
CA ILE A 140 10.04 16.52 -12.44
C ILE A 140 10.13 15.43 -11.38
N ALA A 141 9.65 14.21 -11.68
CA ALA A 141 9.73 13.08 -10.77
C ALA A 141 11.17 12.67 -10.47
N SER A 142 12.00 12.53 -11.50
CA SER A 142 13.43 12.21 -11.37
C SER A 142 14.16 13.27 -10.52
N ALA A 143 13.93 14.55 -10.83
CA ALA A 143 14.49 15.65 -10.05
C ALA A 143 14.03 15.63 -8.58
N ALA A 144 12.75 15.36 -8.31
CA ALA A 144 12.23 15.25 -6.94
C ALA A 144 12.88 14.09 -6.16
N VAL A 145 13.07 12.92 -6.81
CA VAL A 145 13.75 11.75 -6.23
C VAL A 145 15.21 12.06 -5.95
N ASN A 146 15.93 12.66 -6.90
CA ASN A 146 17.34 13.07 -6.71
C ASN A 146 17.49 14.10 -5.58
N GLY A 147 16.51 15.00 -5.42
CA GLY A 147 16.44 15.95 -4.32
C GLY A 147 16.05 15.31 -2.97
N GLY A 148 15.79 14.00 -2.92
CA GLY A 148 15.56 13.26 -1.68
C GLY A 148 14.09 13.08 -1.29
N ALA A 149 13.13 13.30 -2.21
CA ALA A 149 11.75 12.93 -1.95
C ALA A 149 11.63 11.43 -1.65
N LYS A 150 10.85 11.08 -0.62
CA LYS A 150 10.61 9.68 -0.21
C LYS A 150 9.29 9.13 -0.73
N MET A 151 8.44 10.02 -1.25
CA MET A 151 7.16 9.65 -1.82
C MET A 151 6.85 10.52 -3.03
N LEU A 152 6.33 9.90 -4.07
CA LEU A 152 5.72 10.56 -5.22
C LEU A 152 4.24 10.18 -5.31
N GLN A 153 3.39 11.12 -5.70
CA GLN A 153 2.01 10.83 -6.09
C GLN A 153 1.76 11.26 -7.51
N LEU A 154 1.36 10.34 -8.37
CA LEU A 154 0.88 10.69 -9.70
C LEU A 154 -0.58 11.15 -9.60
N ARG A 155 -0.80 12.45 -9.80
CA ARG A 155 -2.12 13.07 -9.84
C ARG A 155 -2.37 13.60 -11.24
N ASP A 156 -2.96 12.75 -12.07
CA ASP A 156 -3.38 13.15 -13.39
C ASP A 156 -4.90 13.19 -13.50
N LYS A 157 -5.44 14.39 -13.74
CA LYS A 157 -6.87 14.63 -13.95
C LYS A 157 -7.20 15.04 -15.38
N LEU A 158 -6.22 15.03 -16.27
CA LEU A 158 -6.35 15.50 -17.65
C LEU A 158 -6.43 14.35 -18.64
N ARG A 159 -5.58 13.34 -18.47
CA ARG A 159 -5.38 12.26 -19.44
C ARG A 159 -6.27 11.06 -19.16
N ASP A 160 -6.52 10.26 -20.19
CA ASP A 160 -7.22 8.99 -20.04
C ASP A 160 -6.33 7.94 -19.37
N LYS A 161 -6.94 6.94 -18.74
CA LYS A 161 -6.22 5.91 -17.97
C LYS A 161 -5.11 5.19 -18.76
N GLY A 162 -5.33 4.97 -20.06
CA GLY A 162 -4.32 4.35 -20.93
C GLY A 162 -3.05 5.20 -21.06
N GLU A 163 -3.21 6.52 -21.15
CA GLU A 163 -2.09 7.48 -21.20
C GLU A 163 -1.48 7.71 -19.80
N ILE A 164 -2.28 7.64 -18.74
CA ILE A 164 -1.74 7.67 -17.37
C ILE A 164 -0.83 6.45 -17.15
N LEU A 165 -1.22 5.28 -17.66
CA LEU A 165 -0.47 4.05 -17.50
C LEU A 165 0.93 4.09 -18.16
N THR A 166 1.05 4.76 -19.31
CA THR A 166 2.35 4.93 -20.00
C THR A 166 3.33 5.81 -19.21
N LEU A 167 2.82 6.68 -18.33
CA LEU A 167 3.63 7.44 -17.39
C LEU A 167 3.82 6.71 -16.04
N ALA A 168 2.78 6.05 -15.53
CA ALA A 168 2.80 5.40 -14.23
C ALA A 168 3.80 4.24 -14.16
N THR A 169 3.92 3.47 -15.25
CA THR A 169 4.85 2.33 -15.33
C THR A 169 6.32 2.76 -15.16
N PRO A 170 6.87 3.70 -15.96
CA PRO A 170 8.24 4.17 -15.75
C PRO A 170 8.43 4.93 -14.43
N LEU A 171 7.41 5.64 -13.92
CA LEU A 171 7.48 6.23 -12.58
C LEU A 171 7.63 5.17 -11.49
N GLN A 172 6.91 4.05 -11.61
CA GLN A 172 7.00 2.96 -10.65
C GLN A 172 8.41 2.34 -10.66
N GLN A 173 8.97 2.12 -11.85
CA GLN A 173 10.34 1.63 -11.99
C GLN A 173 11.34 2.59 -11.31
N LEU A 174 11.27 3.89 -11.62
CA LEU A 174 12.09 4.91 -10.97
C LEU A 174 11.95 4.86 -9.45
N CYS A 175 10.72 4.75 -8.95
CA CYS A 175 10.47 4.70 -7.51
C CYS A 175 11.08 3.45 -6.85
N GLN A 176 10.99 2.28 -7.50
CA GLN A 176 11.57 1.03 -7.00
C GLN A 176 13.10 1.07 -6.95
N GLU A 177 13.74 1.62 -7.99
CA GLU A 177 15.21 1.76 -8.07
C GLU A 177 15.78 2.65 -6.95
N HIS A 178 14.96 3.56 -6.41
CA HIS A 178 15.37 4.54 -5.40
C HIS A 178 14.75 4.36 -4.00
N ASP A 179 14.02 3.26 -3.74
CA ASP A 179 13.23 3.02 -2.51
C ASP A 179 12.31 4.21 -2.15
N VAL A 180 11.60 4.71 -3.16
CA VAL A 180 10.60 5.77 -3.07
C VAL A 180 9.21 5.16 -3.22
N MET A 181 8.23 5.66 -2.47
CA MET A 181 6.84 5.19 -2.59
C MET A 181 6.13 5.92 -3.72
N LEU A 182 5.68 5.19 -4.76
CA LEU A 182 4.70 5.72 -5.70
C LEU A 182 3.28 5.52 -5.18
N ILE A 183 2.50 6.59 -5.16
CA ILE A 183 1.09 6.60 -4.79
C ILE A 183 0.24 7.02 -5.99
N MET A 184 -0.75 6.21 -6.38
CA MET A 184 -1.69 6.59 -7.43
C MET A 184 -2.85 7.40 -6.83
N ASN A 185 -3.14 8.57 -7.38
CA ASN A 185 -4.27 9.39 -6.95
C ASN A 185 -5.58 8.91 -7.59
N ASP A 186 -6.57 8.56 -6.77
CA ASP A 186 -7.96 8.18 -7.08
C ASP A 186 -8.16 6.93 -7.97
N HIS A 187 -7.24 6.64 -8.89
CA HIS A 187 -7.29 5.52 -9.83
C HIS A 187 -6.78 4.22 -9.18
N VAL A 188 -7.64 3.61 -8.37
CA VAL A 188 -7.36 2.37 -7.64
C VAL A 188 -6.94 1.22 -8.56
N ASP A 189 -7.61 1.09 -9.70
CA ASP A 189 -7.32 0.09 -10.72
C ASP A 189 -5.93 0.24 -11.32
N LEU A 190 -5.49 1.48 -11.59
CA LEU A 190 -4.13 1.74 -12.05
C LEU A 190 -3.10 1.46 -10.95
N GLY A 191 -3.42 1.80 -9.70
CA GLY A 191 -2.56 1.49 -8.54
C GLY A 191 -2.30 0.01 -8.36
N ALA A 192 -3.34 -0.82 -8.53
CA ALA A 192 -3.23 -2.28 -8.52
C ALA A 192 -2.46 -2.79 -9.76
N THR A 193 -2.82 -2.31 -10.96
CA THR A 193 -2.23 -2.75 -12.23
C THR A 193 -0.73 -2.51 -12.31
N VAL A 194 -0.26 -1.34 -11.85
CA VAL A 194 1.16 -0.95 -11.90
C VAL A 194 1.96 -1.55 -10.73
N GLY A 195 1.28 -2.07 -9.69
CA GLY A 195 1.97 -2.54 -8.48
C GLY A 195 2.60 -1.39 -7.69
N SER A 196 1.94 -0.23 -7.68
CA SER A 196 2.38 0.95 -6.89
C SER A 196 2.48 0.64 -5.39
N ALA A 197 3.18 1.48 -4.62
CA ALA A 197 3.23 1.29 -3.16
C ALA A 197 1.83 1.42 -2.53
N GLY A 198 0.95 2.20 -3.14
CA GLY A 198 -0.41 2.39 -2.69
C GLY A 198 -1.20 3.39 -3.49
N VAL A 199 -2.36 3.77 -2.96
CA VAL A 199 -3.24 4.77 -3.58
C VAL A 199 -3.67 5.81 -2.57
N HIS A 200 -4.11 6.96 -3.06
CA HIS A 200 -4.70 8.01 -2.23
C HIS A 200 -6.06 8.39 -2.80
N VAL A 201 -7.08 8.43 -1.94
CA VAL A 201 -8.45 8.77 -2.33
C VAL A 201 -8.98 9.97 -1.55
N GLY A 202 -9.86 10.74 -2.18
CA GLY A 202 -10.65 11.78 -1.54
C GLY A 202 -11.92 11.26 -0.86
N GLN A 203 -12.70 12.18 -0.31
CA GLN A 203 -13.94 11.89 0.40
C GLN A 203 -15.09 11.45 -0.52
N THR A 204 -15.02 11.80 -1.80
CA THR A 204 -16.05 11.51 -2.82
C THR A 204 -15.61 10.44 -3.81
N ASP A 205 -14.39 9.93 -3.67
CA ASP A 205 -13.84 8.87 -4.52
C ASP A 205 -14.30 7.50 -4.00
N MET A 206 -13.72 6.42 -4.52
CA MET A 206 -14.08 5.06 -4.10
C MET A 206 -13.95 4.89 -2.56
N PRO A 207 -14.99 4.38 -1.87
CA PRO A 207 -14.95 4.14 -0.43
C PRO A 207 -13.82 3.19 0.00
N VAL A 208 -13.24 3.42 1.17
CA VAL A 208 -12.04 2.72 1.68
C VAL A 208 -12.20 1.19 1.67
N ASP A 209 -13.37 0.70 2.07
CA ASP A 209 -13.71 -0.72 2.09
C ASP A 209 -13.75 -1.33 0.68
N GLN A 210 -14.16 -0.57 -0.33
CA GLN A 210 -14.16 -1.01 -1.72
C GLN A 210 -12.77 -0.91 -2.34
N VAL A 211 -12.00 0.13 -2.01
CA VAL A 211 -10.59 0.26 -2.43
C VAL A 211 -9.80 -0.97 -1.98
N ARG A 212 -10.00 -1.41 -0.73
CA ARG A 212 -9.30 -2.56 -0.16
C ARG A 212 -9.54 -3.88 -0.90
N LYS A 213 -10.69 -4.02 -1.58
CA LYS A 213 -11.00 -5.22 -2.39
C LYS A 213 -10.24 -5.26 -3.71
N VAL A 214 -9.75 -4.12 -4.18
CA VAL A 214 -9.03 -4.00 -5.45
C VAL A 214 -7.52 -4.06 -5.25
N LEU A 215 -7.02 -3.45 -4.17
CA LEU A 215 -5.60 -3.41 -3.88
C LEU A 215 -5.05 -4.77 -3.45
N ALA A 216 -3.77 -5.01 -3.78
CA ALA A 216 -3.05 -6.11 -3.20
C ALA A 216 -2.93 -5.94 -1.67
N PRO A 217 -2.89 -7.04 -0.89
CA PRO A 217 -2.95 -6.96 0.57
C PRO A 217 -1.86 -6.11 1.22
N HIS A 218 -0.71 -5.90 0.54
CA HIS A 218 0.44 -5.15 1.03
C HIS A 218 0.44 -3.66 0.65
N GLN A 219 -0.44 -3.22 -0.26
CA GLN A 219 -0.46 -1.83 -0.75
C GLN A 219 -1.14 -0.89 0.24
N VAL A 220 -0.58 0.30 0.44
CA VAL A 220 -1.12 1.29 1.39
C VAL A 220 -2.26 2.11 0.79
N LEU A 221 -3.15 2.61 1.65
CA LEU A 221 -4.28 3.44 1.29
C LEU A 221 -4.28 4.74 2.11
N GLY A 222 -4.05 5.85 1.42
CA GLY A 222 -4.20 7.18 2.00
C GLY A 222 -5.59 7.77 1.78
N ARG A 223 -6.08 8.56 2.74
CA ARG A 223 -7.33 9.32 2.56
C ARG A 223 -7.16 10.80 2.88
N SER A 224 -7.73 11.67 2.05
CA SER A 224 -7.77 13.12 2.28
C SER A 224 -8.82 13.48 3.32
N ASN A 225 -8.47 14.34 4.28
CA ASN A 225 -9.32 14.76 5.39
C ASN A 225 -9.24 16.27 5.57
N ARG A 226 -10.37 16.88 5.91
CA ARG A 226 -10.43 18.27 6.34
C ARG A 226 -10.95 18.38 7.76
N GLU A 227 -12.04 17.68 8.07
CA GLU A 227 -12.65 17.71 9.39
C GLU A 227 -12.05 16.61 10.29
N PHE A 228 -12.06 16.83 11.61
CA PHE A 228 -11.52 15.85 12.56
C PHE A 228 -12.27 14.53 12.52
N ASP A 229 -13.60 14.56 12.37
CA ASP A 229 -14.41 13.36 12.30
C ASP A 229 -14.09 12.52 11.06
N GLN A 230 -13.79 13.18 9.92
CA GLN A 230 -13.34 12.49 8.70
C GLN A 230 -11.99 11.78 8.92
N LEU A 231 -11.07 12.42 9.64
CA LEU A 231 -9.77 11.83 9.96
C LEU A 231 -9.93 10.57 10.82
N ILE A 232 -10.78 10.65 11.86
CA ILE A 232 -11.08 9.53 12.76
C ILE A 232 -11.76 8.39 11.99
N GLU A 233 -12.78 8.71 11.19
CA GLU A 233 -13.48 7.74 10.36
C GLU A 233 -12.53 7.06 9.36
N SER A 234 -11.62 7.82 8.74
CA SER A 234 -10.66 7.28 7.76
C SER A 234 -9.76 6.20 8.35
N GLN A 235 -9.20 6.43 9.54
CA GLN A 235 -8.36 5.42 10.20
C GLN A 235 -9.18 4.22 10.72
N GLU A 236 -10.43 4.44 11.13
CA GLU A 236 -11.32 3.34 11.57
C GLU A 236 -11.74 2.45 10.40
N MET A 237 -11.87 3.01 9.20
CA MET A 237 -12.08 2.23 7.98
C MET A 237 -10.82 1.52 7.48
N GLY A 238 -9.65 1.75 8.10
CA GLY A 238 -8.40 1.09 7.73
C GLY A 238 -7.59 1.82 6.64
N ALA A 239 -7.68 3.15 6.57
CA ALA A 239 -6.68 3.95 5.86
C ALA A 239 -5.32 3.82 6.56
N ASP A 240 -4.29 3.51 5.80
CA ASP A 240 -2.93 3.29 6.30
C ASP A 240 -2.20 4.64 6.54
N HIS A 241 -2.69 5.74 5.96
CA HIS A 241 -2.28 7.11 6.32
C HIS A 241 -3.40 8.12 6.06
N VAL A 242 -3.32 9.27 6.73
CA VAL A 242 -4.30 10.36 6.58
C VAL A 242 -3.62 11.64 6.13
N ALA A 243 -4.17 12.29 5.10
CA ALA A 243 -3.73 13.63 4.70
C ALA A 243 -4.67 14.69 5.26
N PHE A 244 -4.13 15.70 5.94
CA PHE A 244 -4.90 16.77 6.57
C PHE A 244 -4.55 18.13 5.97
N GLY A 245 -5.55 18.85 5.46
CA GLY A 245 -5.33 20.14 4.81
C GLY A 245 -6.57 20.79 4.19
N ALA A 246 -6.43 21.89 3.45
CA ALA A 246 -5.20 22.61 3.20
C ALA A 246 -4.69 23.38 4.44
N ILE A 247 -3.39 23.29 4.76
CA ILE A 247 -2.79 23.99 5.90
C ILE A 247 -2.70 25.49 5.63
N TYR A 248 -2.22 25.87 4.45
CA TYR A 248 -2.14 27.24 3.96
C TYR A 248 -2.96 27.41 2.68
N ARG A 249 -3.10 28.66 2.22
CA ARG A 249 -3.85 28.98 1.00
C ARG A 249 -3.16 28.31 -0.20
N THR A 250 -3.95 27.68 -1.07
CA THR A 250 -3.48 27.04 -2.30
C THR A 250 -4.49 27.24 -3.42
N THR A 251 -4.00 27.26 -4.66
CA THR A 251 -4.82 27.30 -5.89
C THR A 251 -4.84 25.95 -6.62
N THR A 252 -4.01 24.98 -6.20
CA THR A 252 -3.70 23.75 -6.94
C THR A 252 -4.81 22.69 -6.96
N LYS A 253 -5.92 22.90 -6.23
CA LYS A 253 -7.08 21.99 -6.21
C LYS A 253 -8.43 22.67 -6.50
N GLY A 254 -8.43 23.92 -6.97
CA GLY A 254 -9.67 24.63 -7.36
C GLY A 254 -10.69 24.87 -6.24
N VAL A 255 -10.36 24.59 -4.98
CA VAL A 255 -11.29 24.75 -3.86
C VAL A 255 -10.93 26.00 -3.07
N GLY A 256 -11.71 27.07 -3.26
CA GLY A 256 -11.59 28.36 -2.54
C GLY A 256 -11.95 28.31 -1.05
N ARG A 257 -11.65 27.19 -0.36
CA ARG A 257 -11.92 27.04 1.07
C ARG A 257 -10.81 27.71 1.90
N PRO A 258 -11.13 28.27 3.07
CA PRO A 258 -10.13 28.88 3.93
C PRO A 258 -9.10 27.82 4.39
N PRO A 259 -7.82 28.22 4.52
CA PRO A 259 -6.80 27.35 5.10
C PRO A 259 -7.15 27.00 6.54
N GLN A 260 -6.73 25.81 6.98
CA GLN A 260 -6.95 25.33 8.34
C GLN A 260 -5.95 25.95 9.33
N GLY A 261 -4.70 26.12 8.90
CA GLY A 261 -3.61 26.62 9.75
C GLY A 261 -2.99 25.55 10.66
N ILE A 262 -2.02 26.00 11.46
CA ILE A 262 -1.15 25.13 12.27
C ILE A 262 -1.86 24.57 13.51
N GLU A 263 -2.73 25.35 14.17
CA GLU A 263 -3.42 24.86 15.38
C GLU A 263 -4.35 23.66 15.11
N PRO A 264 -5.18 23.66 14.04
CA PRO A 264 -5.91 22.46 13.66
C PRO A 264 -5.01 21.27 13.32
N LEU A 265 -3.84 21.50 12.70
CA LEU A 265 -2.88 20.42 12.44
C LEU A 265 -2.33 19.80 13.74
N ARG A 266 -1.98 20.62 14.73
CA ARG A 266 -1.57 20.13 16.08
C ARG A 266 -2.67 19.29 16.73
N LYS A 267 -3.93 19.68 16.56
CA LYS A 267 -5.07 18.88 17.04
C LYS A 267 -5.23 17.58 16.24
N ALA A 268 -5.09 17.62 14.92
CA ALA A 268 -5.13 16.43 14.07
C ALA A 268 -4.06 15.41 14.46
N ARG A 269 -2.84 15.86 14.79
CA ARG A 269 -1.77 14.99 15.29
C ARG A 269 -2.17 14.22 16.54
N LYS A 270 -2.85 14.86 17.50
CA LYS A 270 -3.30 14.20 18.73
C LYS A 270 -4.36 13.12 18.47
N LEU A 271 -5.07 13.19 17.34
CA LEU A 271 -6.14 12.25 16.97
C LEU A 271 -5.65 11.13 16.06
N ALA A 272 -4.69 11.42 15.19
CA ALA A 272 -4.18 10.48 14.19
C ALA A 272 -3.42 9.33 14.85
N LYS A 273 -3.86 8.09 14.58
CA LYS A 273 -3.22 6.83 15.00
C LYS A 273 -2.32 6.22 13.93
N VAL A 274 -2.43 6.72 12.70
CA VAL A 274 -1.65 6.37 11.53
C VAL A 274 -0.80 7.57 11.09
N PRO A 275 0.17 7.41 10.17
CA PRO A 275 0.94 8.53 9.64
C PRO A 275 0.08 9.70 9.18
N LEU A 276 0.46 10.89 9.62
CA LEU A 276 -0.22 12.15 9.33
C LEU A 276 0.57 12.93 8.28
N VAL A 277 -0.04 13.08 7.11
CA VAL A 277 0.49 13.88 6.01
C VAL A 277 -0.12 15.28 6.07
N ALA A 278 0.70 16.32 6.15
CA ALA A 278 0.22 17.70 6.01
C ALA A 278 0.26 18.12 4.55
N ILE A 279 -0.80 18.77 4.06
CA ILE A 279 -0.91 19.19 2.66
C ILE A 279 -1.52 20.58 2.52
N GLY A 280 -1.13 21.28 1.45
CA GLY A 280 -1.84 22.46 0.94
C GLY A 280 -1.13 23.77 1.28
N GLY A 281 -0.60 24.42 0.24
CA GLY A 281 0.07 25.72 0.33
C GLY A 281 1.41 25.71 1.07
N ILE A 282 1.96 24.51 1.34
CA ILE A 282 3.24 24.35 2.03
C ILE A 282 4.38 24.59 1.03
N ASN A 283 5.40 25.33 1.45
CA ASN A 283 6.61 25.67 0.70
C ASN A 283 7.80 25.86 1.66
N ILE A 284 8.95 26.26 1.13
CA ILE A 284 10.19 26.40 1.90
C ILE A 284 10.08 27.44 3.03
N ASP A 285 9.29 28.49 2.84
CA ASP A 285 9.17 29.59 3.80
C ASP A 285 8.29 29.22 5.01
N ASN A 286 7.47 28.18 4.89
CA ASN A 286 6.43 27.87 5.88
C ASN A 286 6.36 26.40 6.31
N VAL A 287 7.32 25.56 5.88
CA VAL A 287 7.37 24.12 6.22
C VAL A 287 7.73 23.86 7.68
N THR A 288 8.61 24.68 8.29
CA THR A 288 9.09 24.45 9.67
C THR A 288 7.94 24.34 10.69
N PRO A 289 6.97 25.28 10.77
CA PRO A 289 5.85 25.15 11.70
C PRO A 289 4.96 23.92 11.46
N VAL A 290 4.94 23.39 10.23
CA VAL A 290 4.15 22.20 9.87
C VAL A 290 4.80 20.93 10.43
N VAL A 291 6.13 20.84 10.34
CA VAL A 291 6.91 19.74 10.94
C VAL A 291 6.82 19.80 12.46
N GLU A 292 6.99 20.98 13.06
CA GLU A 292 6.86 21.19 14.50
C GLU A 292 5.44 20.89 15.04
N ALA A 293 4.42 20.98 14.19
CA ALA A 293 3.05 20.58 14.54
C ALA A 293 2.85 19.06 14.60
N GLY A 294 3.84 18.27 14.15
CA GLY A 294 3.87 16.81 14.25
C GLY A 294 3.45 16.06 12.99
N ALA A 295 3.47 16.71 11.81
CA ALA A 295 3.26 15.98 10.56
C ALA A 295 4.41 14.98 10.32
N ASP A 296 4.08 13.75 9.95
CA ASP A 296 5.09 12.72 9.62
C ASP A 296 5.65 12.94 8.22
N ALA A 297 4.80 13.34 7.26
CA ALA A 297 5.18 13.69 5.90
C ALA A 297 4.62 15.05 5.48
N ILE A 298 5.38 15.75 4.63
CA ILE A 298 5.03 17.05 4.07
C ILE A 298 4.70 16.88 2.60
N CYS A 299 3.43 17.08 2.24
CA CYS A 299 2.95 16.93 0.88
C CYS A 299 2.90 18.28 0.15
N VAL A 300 3.65 18.38 -0.94
CA VAL A 300 3.73 19.57 -1.78
C VAL A 300 3.51 19.23 -3.26
N THR A 301 3.10 20.24 -4.02
CA THR A 301 3.00 20.15 -5.49
C THR A 301 3.84 21.27 -6.10
N ALA A 302 3.31 22.50 -6.11
CA ALA A 302 3.95 23.64 -6.78
C ALA A 302 5.34 24.01 -6.23
N ALA A 303 5.59 23.81 -4.93
CA ALA A 303 6.88 24.12 -4.31
C ALA A 303 8.06 23.36 -4.92
N VAL A 304 7.80 22.21 -5.56
CA VAL A 304 8.80 21.42 -6.29
C VAL A 304 8.47 21.40 -7.79
N ALA A 305 7.26 21.00 -8.15
CA ALA A 305 6.87 20.76 -9.55
C ALA A 305 6.83 22.04 -10.40
N SER A 306 6.70 23.21 -9.80
CA SER A 306 6.73 24.51 -10.50
C SER A 306 8.02 25.30 -10.26
N ALA A 307 8.96 24.77 -9.47
CA ALA A 307 10.24 25.43 -9.23
C ALA A 307 11.10 25.45 -10.50
N GLU A 308 11.93 26.48 -10.67
CA GLU A 308 12.87 26.57 -11.80
C GLU A 308 13.82 25.36 -11.83
N ASN A 309 14.36 25.00 -10.66
CA ASN A 309 15.12 23.77 -10.45
C ASN A 309 14.40 22.88 -9.41
N PRO A 310 13.62 21.87 -9.87
CA PRO A 310 12.86 20.98 -8.98
C PRO A 310 13.75 20.15 -8.04
N GLU A 311 14.93 19.74 -8.48
CA GLU A 311 15.86 18.95 -7.67
C GLU A 311 16.38 19.76 -6.49
N ALA A 312 16.86 20.98 -6.75
CA ALA A 312 17.32 21.89 -5.71
C ALA A 312 16.18 22.28 -4.75
N ALA A 313 14.96 22.48 -5.27
CA ALA A 313 13.79 22.77 -4.44
C ALA A 313 13.42 21.58 -3.53
N ALA A 314 13.44 20.36 -4.05
CA ALA A 314 13.22 19.16 -3.25
C ALA A 314 14.30 18.98 -2.17
N ALA A 315 15.57 19.16 -2.53
CA ALA A 315 16.69 19.09 -1.58
C ALA A 315 16.57 20.12 -0.45
N ALA A 316 16.21 21.37 -0.79
CA ALA A 316 15.97 22.42 0.20
C ALA A 316 14.81 22.09 1.14
N MET A 317 13.71 21.53 0.60
CA MET A 317 12.58 21.07 1.41
C MET A 317 12.98 19.92 2.35
N VAL A 318 13.73 18.93 1.87
CA VAL A 318 14.23 17.82 2.69
C VAL A 318 15.12 18.34 3.83
N GLU A 319 16.01 19.28 3.55
CA GLU A 319 16.87 19.88 4.58
C GLU A 319 16.06 20.69 5.59
N ALA A 320 15.09 21.48 5.15
CA ALA A 320 14.21 22.21 6.04
C ALA A 320 13.38 21.27 6.95
N ILE A 321 12.88 20.15 6.40
CA ILE A 321 12.17 19.13 7.18
C ILE A 321 13.11 18.51 8.22
N ARG A 322 14.33 18.13 7.83
CA ARG A 322 15.35 17.57 8.73
C ARG A 322 15.72 18.54 9.84
N SER A 323 16.00 19.79 9.49
CA SER A 323 16.37 20.86 10.42
C SER A 323 15.26 21.17 11.42
N ALA A 324 13.99 21.01 11.04
CA ALA A 324 12.83 21.14 11.93
C ALA A 324 12.55 19.89 12.78
N GLY A 325 13.38 18.84 12.69
CA GLY A 325 13.24 17.59 13.46
C GLY A 325 12.36 16.53 12.80
N GLY A 326 11.99 16.70 11.52
CA GLY A 326 11.23 15.74 10.75
C GLY A 326 12.06 14.51 10.36
N LYS A 327 11.38 13.39 10.14
CA LYS A 327 12.01 12.14 9.68
C LYS A 327 12.09 12.15 8.15
N VAL A 328 13.30 12.19 7.60
CA VAL A 328 13.58 12.16 6.15
C VAL A 328 14.40 10.93 5.75
#